data_AF-A0AA47I8C6-F1
#
_entry.id   AF-A0AA47I8C6-F1
#
_cell.length_a   1.000
_cell.length_b   1.000
_cell.length_c   1.000
_cell.angle_alpha   90.00
_cell.angle_beta   90.00
_cell.angle_gamma   90.00
#
_symmetry.space_group_name_H-M   'P 1'
#
loop_
_entity.id
_entity.type
_entity.pdbx_description
1 polymer ?
#
loop_
_entity_poly.entity_id
_entity_poly.type
_entity_poly.pdbx_seq_one_letter_code
_entity_poly.pdbx_strand_id
1 'polypeptide(L)'
;MLIQALLTLPVLIAFIFIYRKYKTDNEEFLLLKLIGYYLLGSFRFNFNKIALPAGFIAYLVFFRPKINKPVKKALVSLGLFVFICGLLIPVIQKSYFERQRIVNASSNNIFTINLNRDHNAIKQKLGISEYTKIEDFVASFEKSGAIKELRYKFLTNDNKGIVLYNVNFSSNKNQYIINTTKVSEWVQYNRLITEEQFFYALDSLDLKQLKPKVEYPLYSIRCSGDYTSWNAQDSNNFLISDKGLNKLNNEDLPVSGYTFWIYGNKRTSKTTSSGDSYKSYILPIRK
;
A
#
# COMPACT_ATOMS: atom_id res chain seq x y z
N MET A 1 1.24 -2.11 20.74
CA MET A 1 0.84 -2.58 22.07
C MET A 1 0.14 -3.94 22.05
N LEU A 2 -0.94 -4.17 21.29
CA LEU A 2 -1.69 -5.44 21.34
C LEU A 2 -0.83 -6.70 21.05
N ILE A 3 0.00 -6.64 20.00
CA ILE A 3 0.91 -7.76 19.62
C ILE A 3 1.96 -8.04 20.71
N GLN A 4 2.46 -7.00 21.38
CA GLN A 4 3.42 -7.17 22.47
C GLN A 4 2.77 -7.84 23.67
N ALA A 5 1.55 -7.41 24.05
CA ALA A 5 0.80 -8.02 25.14
C ALA A 5 0.46 -9.51 24.87
N LEU A 6 0.09 -9.83 23.63
CA LEU A 6 -0.16 -11.20 23.17
C LEU A 6 1.06 -12.11 23.26
N LEU A 7 2.28 -11.57 23.18
CA LEU A 7 3.53 -12.33 23.28
C LEU A 7 4.06 -12.41 24.71
N THR A 8 3.84 -11.40 25.55
CA THR A 8 4.35 -11.39 26.93
C THR A 8 3.64 -12.42 27.83
N LEU A 9 2.32 -12.61 27.65
CA LEU A 9 1.56 -13.52 28.51
C LEU A 9 1.97 -15.00 28.35
N PRO A 10 2.10 -15.57 27.12
CA PRO A 10 2.60 -16.93 26.94
C PRO A 10 4.02 -17.13 27.48
N VAL A 11 4.90 -16.13 27.33
CA VAL A 11 6.27 -16.19 27.86
C VAL A 11 6.26 -16.27 29.39
N LEU A 12 5.40 -15.49 30.04
CA LEU A 12 5.27 -15.50 31.50
C LEU A 12 4.71 -16.84 32.00
N ILE A 13 3.70 -17.39 31.31
CA ILE A 13 3.17 -18.74 31.60
C ILE A 13 4.25 -19.81 31.41
N ALA A 14 5.00 -19.74 30.31
CA ALA A 14 6.09 -20.68 30.03
C ALA A 14 7.19 -20.59 31.10
N PHE A 15 7.55 -19.38 31.55
CA PHE A 15 8.51 -19.16 32.62
C PHE A 15 8.04 -19.82 33.93
N ILE A 16 6.79 -19.58 34.35
CA ILE A 16 6.21 -20.17 35.56
C ILE A 16 6.15 -21.70 35.45
N PHE A 17 5.75 -22.22 34.28
CA PHE A 17 5.69 -23.66 34.04
C PHE A 17 7.07 -24.31 34.12
N ILE A 18 8.09 -23.71 33.48
CA ILE A 18 9.48 -24.17 33.55
C ILE A 18 9.99 -24.15 35.00
N TYR A 19 9.71 -23.06 35.74
CA TYR A 19 10.06 -22.94 37.15
C TYR A 19 9.43 -24.06 37.98
N ARG A 20 8.13 -24.32 37.83
CA ARG A 20 7.42 -25.36 38.59
C ARG A 20 7.85 -26.78 38.24
N LYS A 21 8.11 -27.05 36.95
CA LYS A 21 8.39 -28.40 36.45
C LYS A 21 9.82 -28.86 36.71
N TYR A 22 10.78 -27.95 36.66
CA TYR A 22 12.21 -28.30 36.64
C TYR A 22 12.99 -27.81 37.86
N LYS A 23 12.33 -27.19 38.85
CA LYS A 23 12.96 -26.88 40.14
C LYS A 23 13.26 -28.19 40.86
N THR A 24 14.52 -28.40 41.22
CA THR A 24 14.97 -29.62 41.92
C THR A 24 15.53 -29.26 43.29
N ASP A 25 16.48 -28.33 43.34
CA ASP A 25 17.24 -28.05 44.55
C ASP A 25 16.92 -26.67 45.12
N ASN A 26 16.97 -26.56 46.46
CA ASN A 26 16.93 -25.28 47.15
C ASN A 26 18.27 -24.57 46.95
N GLU A 27 18.30 -23.66 45.98
CA GLU A 27 19.44 -22.80 45.69
C GLU A 27 19.13 -21.37 46.15
N GLU A 28 20.11 -20.74 46.81
CA GLU A 28 19.99 -19.36 47.24
C GLU A 28 19.82 -18.42 46.03
N PHE A 29 18.88 -17.47 46.16
CA PHE A 29 18.49 -16.52 45.11
C PHE A 29 18.12 -17.17 43.77
N LEU A 30 17.57 -18.40 43.79
CA LEU A 30 17.22 -19.14 42.58
C LEU A 30 16.41 -18.29 41.59
N LEU A 31 15.34 -17.63 42.04
CA LEU A 31 14.47 -16.84 41.16
C LEU A 31 15.24 -15.71 40.45
N LEU A 32 16.13 -15.00 41.15
CA LEU A 32 16.97 -13.95 40.55
C LEU A 32 17.94 -14.53 39.51
N LYS A 33 18.57 -15.67 39.82
CA LYS A 33 19.45 -16.38 38.87
C LYS A 33 18.68 -16.83 37.63
N LEU A 34 17.46 -17.35 37.80
CA LEU A 34 16.58 -17.77 36.71
C LEU A 34 16.17 -16.60 35.81
N ILE A 35 15.85 -15.44 36.40
CA ILE A 35 15.64 -14.20 35.64
C ILE A 35 16.92 -13.85 34.87
N GLY A 36 18.09 -13.92 35.50
CA GLY A 36 19.38 -13.68 34.85
C GLY A 36 19.62 -14.60 33.65
N TYR A 37 19.33 -15.89 33.77
CA TYR A 37 19.45 -16.85 32.66
C TYR A 37 18.46 -16.57 31.51
N TYR A 38 17.22 -16.17 31.81
CA TYR A 38 16.27 -15.73 30.78
C TYR A 38 16.73 -14.45 30.07
N LEU A 39 17.20 -13.45 30.84
CA LEU A 39 17.74 -12.19 30.28
C LEU A 39 18.98 -12.47 29.44
N LEU A 40 19.84 -13.38 29.87
CA LEU A 40 21.03 -13.81 29.12
C LEU A 40 20.65 -14.44 27.78
N GLY A 41 19.64 -15.30 27.74
CA GLY A 41 19.14 -15.90 26.49
C GLY A 41 18.53 -14.87 25.53
N SER A 42 17.82 -13.88 26.05
CA SER A 42 17.14 -12.84 25.26
C SER A 42 18.03 -11.65 24.90
N PHE A 43 19.25 -11.60 25.45
CA PHE A 43 20.16 -10.49 25.25
C PHE A 43 20.56 -10.36 23.78
N ARG A 44 20.29 -9.16 23.25
CA ARG A 44 20.54 -8.77 21.87
C ARG A 44 21.74 -7.85 21.81
N PHE A 45 22.73 -8.22 21.02
CA PHE A 45 23.81 -7.33 20.61
C PHE A 45 23.55 -6.84 19.18
N ASN A 46 23.48 -5.53 18.99
CA ASN A 46 23.30 -4.93 17.67
C ASN A 46 24.64 -4.53 17.10
N PHE A 47 25.04 -5.18 16.01
CA PHE A 47 26.21 -4.79 15.24
C PHE A 47 25.76 -4.38 13.84
N ASN A 48 25.86 -3.09 13.52
CA ASN A 48 25.26 -2.48 12.34
C ASN A 48 23.76 -2.80 12.23
N LYS A 49 23.33 -3.47 11.14
CA LYS A 49 21.93 -3.87 10.88
C LYS A 49 21.62 -5.30 11.34
N ILE A 50 22.57 -6.00 11.95
CA ILE A 50 22.42 -7.40 12.34
C ILE A 50 22.30 -7.49 13.86
N ALA A 51 21.26 -8.17 14.31
CA ALA A 51 21.07 -8.52 15.72
C ALA A 51 21.64 -9.91 15.98
N LEU A 52 22.59 -9.99 16.92
CA LEU A 52 23.23 -11.24 17.32
C LEU A 52 22.75 -11.67 18.72
N PRO A 53 22.53 -12.98 18.96
CA PRO A 53 22.13 -13.51 20.26
C PRO A 53 23.36 -13.64 21.19
N ALA A 54 24.07 -12.55 21.42
CA ALA A 54 25.37 -12.57 22.11
C ALA A 54 25.30 -13.14 23.53
N GLY A 55 24.20 -12.92 24.26
CA GLY A 55 24.08 -13.49 25.60
C GLY A 55 23.88 -15.00 25.58
N PHE A 56 23.17 -15.54 24.59
CA PHE A 56 23.08 -16.98 24.39
C PHE A 56 24.45 -17.59 24.03
N ILE A 57 25.24 -16.91 23.19
CA ILE A 57 26.61 -17.32 22.88
C ILE A 57 27.49 -17.29 24.15
N ALA A 58 27.40 -16.22 24.94
CA ALA A 58 28.11 -16.11 26.21
C ALA A 58 27.71 -17.23 27.18
N TYR A 59 26.43 -17.59 27.24
CA TYR A 59 25.96 -18.74 28.00
C TYR A 59 26.68 -20.04 27.58
N LEU A 60 26.74 -20.33 26.28
CA LEU A 60 27.39 -21.55 25.78
C LEU A 60 28.88 -21.62 26.12
N VAL A 61 29.58 -20.48 26.05
CA VAL A 61 31.04 -20.41 26.25
C VAL A 61 31.41 -20.36 27.74
N PHE A 62 30.77 -19.46 28.51
CA PHE A 62 31.22 -19.11 29.87
C PHE A 62 30.36 -19.72 30.98
N PHE A 63 29.09 -20.05 30.74
CA PHE A 63 28.17 -20.48 31.80
C PHE A 63 27.86 -21.97 31.76
N ARG A 64 28.42 -22.73 32.69
CA ARG A 64 28.17 -24.18 32.87
C ARG A 64 27.50 -24.46 34.22
N PRO A 65 26.17 -24.29 34.35
CA PRO A 65 25.48 -24.49 35.63
C PRO A 65 25.59 -25.93 36.11
N LYS A 66 26.00 -26.10 37.38
CA LYS A 66 26.07 -27.40 38.07
C LYS A 66 24.77 -27.73 38.81
N ILE A 67 24.21 -26.75 39.55
CA ILE A 67 22.96 -26.87 40.32
C ILE A 67 21.79 -26.34 39.48
N ASN A 68 20.62 -26.99 39.56
CA ASN A 68 19.40 -26.59 38.83
C ASN A 68 19.63 -26.43 37.31
N LYS A 69 20.52 -27.25 36.73
CA LYS A 69 20.91 -27.18 35.31
C LYS A 69 19.72 -27.28 34.34
N PRO A 70 18.72 -28.17 34.54
CA PRO A 70 17.59 -28.29 33.62
C PRO A 70 16.77 -26.99 33.50
N VAL A 71 16.41 -26.38 34.64
CA VAL A 71 15.60 -25.15 34.66
C VAL A 71 16.39 -23.96 34.09
N LYS A 72 17.68 -23.83 34.42
CA LYS A 72 18.55 -22.75 33.89
C LYS A 72 18.70 -22.86 32.37
N LYS A 73 18.98 -24.05 31.85
CA LYS A 73 19.06 -24.30 30.40
C LYS A 73 17.74 -23.99 29.71
N ALA A 74 16.61 -24.42 30.28
CA ALA A 74 15.29 -24.15 29.72
C ALA A 74 14.97 -22.65 29.65
N LEU A 75 15.33 -21.87 30.67
CA LEU A 75 15.09 -20.42 30.67
C LEU A 75 16.00 -19.65 29.73
N VAL A 76 17.27 -20.06 29.58
CA VAL A 76 18.13 -19.49 28.53
C VAL A 76 17.55 -19.76 27.15
N SER A 77 17.11 -20.99 26.89
CA SER A 77 16.45 -21.34 25.63
C SER A 77 15.16 -20.56 25.41
N LEU A 78 14.35 -20.33 26.46
CA LEU A 78 13.17 -19.48 26.38
C LEU A 78 13.54 -18.03 26.03
N GLY A 79 14.61 -17.49 26.64
CA GLY A 79 15.13 -16.17 26.28
C GLY A 79 15.57 -16.09 24.82
N LEU A 80 16.29 -17.10 24.32
CA LEU A 80 16.68 -17.17 22.91
C LEU A 80 15.46 -17.24 21.98
N PHE A 81 14.43 -17.99 22.35
CA PHE A 81 13.17 -18.05 21.61
C PHE A 81 12.52 -16.66 21.53
N VAL A 82 12.46 -15.91 22.64
CA VAL A 82 11.95 -14.53 22.65
C VAL A 82 12.77 -13.62 21.75
N PHE A 83 14.11 -13.75 21.76
CA PHE A 83 14.98 -13.03 20.83
C PHE A 83 14.61 -13.32 19.37
N ILE A 84 14.48 -14.60 18.99
CA ILE A 84 14.10 -15.01 17.62
C ILE A 84 12.73 -14.45 17.24
N CYS A 85 11.73 -14.57 18.12
CA CYS A 85 10.41 -13.97 17.90
C CYS A 85 10.52 -12.46 17.68
N GLY A 86 11.35 -11.76 18.46
CA GLY A 86 11.62 -10.33 18.31
C GLY A 86 12.14 -9.94 16.92
N LEU A 87 12.94 -10.81 16.28
CA LEU A 87 13.40 -10.60 14.90
C LEU A 87 12.30 -10.81 13.85
N LEU A 88 11.37 -11.73 14.12
CA LEU A 88 10.29 -12.07 13.18
C LEU A 88 9.11 -11.10 13.25
N ILE A 89 8.88 -10.42 14.39
CA ILE A 89 7.75 -9.50 14.57
C ILE A 89 7.67 -8.44 13.45
N PRO A 90 8.74 -7.68 13.11
CA PRO A 90 8.66 -6.69 12.03
C PRO A 90 8.33 -7.31 10.67
N VAL A 91 8.86 -8.51 10.40
CA VAL A 91 8.60 -9.26 9.15
C VAL A 91 7.13 -9.67 9.06
N ILE A 92 6.58 -10.23 10.15
CA ILE A 92 5.18 -10.65 10.22
C ILE A 92 4.26 -9.43 10.13
N GLN A 93 4.56 -8.34 10.83
CA GLN A 93 3.78 -7.10 10.78
C GLN A 93 3.78 -6.51 9.37
N LYS A 94 4.95 -6.46 8.72
CA LYS A 94 5.08 -5.99 7.34
C LYS A 94 4.27 -6.88 6.39
N SER A 95 4.45 -8.20 6.44
CA SER A 95 3.72 -9.15 5.60
C SER A 95 2.20 -9.07 5.80
N TYR A 96 1.73 -8.99 7.04
CA TYR A 96 0.32 -8.83 7.35
C TYR A 96 -0.23 -7.49 6.82
N PHE A 97 0.53 -6.41 6.96
CA PHE A 97 0.13 -5.10 6.48
C PHE A 97 0.10 -5.03 4.95
N GLU A 98 1.11 -5.59 4.27
CA GLU A 98 1.27 -5.57 2.81
C GLU A 98 0.49 -6.68 2.10
N ARG A 99 -0.23 -7.53 2.85
CA ARG A 99 -1.05 -8.60 2.29
C ARG A 99 -2.01 -8.05 1.22
N GLN A 100 -2.17 -8.81 0.16
CA GLN A 100 -3.09 -8.47 -0.91
C GLN A 100 -4.54 -8.50 -0.41
N ARG A 101 -5.36 -7.52 -0.84
CA ARG A 101 -6.82 -7.53 -0.65
C ARG A 101 -7.52 -7.64 -1.98
N ILE A 102 -8.73 -8.20 -1.95
CA ILE A 102 -9.60 -8.38 -3.11
C ILE A 102 -10.94 -7.72 -2.82
N VAL A 103 -11.46 -6.99 -3.79
CA VAL A 103 -12.79 -6.35 -3.77
C VAL A 103 -13.45 -6.57 -5.12
N ASN A 104 -14.73 -6.95 -5.14
CA ASN A 104 -15.46 -7.15 -6.39
C ASN A 104 -15.70 -5.81 -7.07
N ALA A 105 -15.59 -5.79 -8.40
CA ALA A 105 -15.89 -4.60 -9.17
C ALA A 105 -17.37 -4.51 -9.52
N SER A 106 -17.85 -3.28 -9.59
CA SER A 106 -19.15 -2.87 -10.08
C SER A 106 -19.49 -3.46 -11.45
N SER A 107 -18.52 -3.46 -12.37
CA SER A 107 -18.67 -3.93 -13.74
C SER A 107 -17.29 -4.15 -14.36
N ASN A 108 -17.24 -4.90 -15.45
CA ASN A 108 -16.06 -5.06 -16.30
C ASN A 108 -16.09 -4.18 -17.56
N ASN A 109 -17.04 -3.24 -17.63
CA ASN A 109 -17.21 -2.31 -18.74
C ASN A 109 -17.02 -0.87 -18.26
N ILE A 110 -16.13 -0.12 -18.92
CA ILE A 110 -15.77 1.25 -18.52
C ILE A 110 -16.95 2.23 -18.56
N PHE A 111 -17.97 1.93 -19.38
CA PHE A 111 -19.13 2.81 -19.54
C PHE A 111 -20.21 2.61 -18.48
N THR A 112 -20.11 1.54 -17.69
CA THR A 112 -21.09 1.19 -16.65
C THR A 112 -20.45 0.96 -15.29
N ILE A 113 -19.13 0.90 -15.22
CA ILE A 113 -18.39 0.80 -13.97
C ILE A 113 -18.55 2.09 -13.15
N ASN A 114 -18.87 1.95 -11.87
CA ASN A 114 -18.91 3.07 -10.95
C ASN A 114 -17.64 3.08 -10.10
N LEU A 115 -16.61 3.79 -10.58
CA LEU A 115 -15.29 3.81 -9.96
C LEU A 115 -15.30 4.47 -8.58
N ASN A 116 -16.15 5.48 -8.36
CA ASN A 116 -16.29 6.12 -7.06
C ASN A 116 -16.86 5.13 -6.02
N ARG A 117 -17.94 4.42 -6.36
CA ARG A 117 -18.51 3.37 -5.51
C ARG A 117 -17.49 2.26 -5.22
N ASP A 118 -16.80 1.80 -6.25
CA ASP A 118 -15.79 0.74 -6.13
C ASP A 118 -14.61 1.18 -5.24
N HIS A 119 -14.18 2.44 -5.37
CA HIS A 119 -13.16 3.03 -4.53
C HIS A 119 -13.59 3.11 -3.06
N ASN A 120 -14.84 3.51 -2.78
CA ASN A 120 -15.38 3.52 -1.43
C ASN A 120 -15.48 2.12 -0.83
N ALA A 121 -15.85 1.10 -1.62
CA ALA A 121 -15.81 -0.30 -1.18
C ALA A 121 -14.37 -0.76 -0.86
N ILE A 122 -13.38 -0.31 -1.63
CA ILE A 122 -11.96 -0.53 -1.35
C ILE A 122 -11.55 0.12 -0.03
N LYS A 123 -11.89 1.40 0.20
CA LYS A 123 -11.61 2.10 1.46
C LYS A 123 -12.22 1.37 2.65
N GLN A 124 -13.49 0.97 2.55
CA GLN A 124 -14.17 0.21 3.60
C GLN A 124 -13.48 -1.13 3.89
N LYS A 125 -13.10 -1.89 2.85
CA LYS A 125 -12.38 -3.17 3.01
C LYS A 125 -11.03 -3.01 3.71
N LEU A 126 -10.38 -1.86 3.50
CA LEU A 126 -9.08 -1.53 4.06
C LEU A 126 -9.17 -0.83 5.43
N GLY A 127 -10.37 -0.43 5.86
CA GLY A 127 -10.58 0.34 7.08
C GLY A 127 -10.01 1.76 6.99
N ILE A 128 -10.03 2.38 5.81
CA ILE A 128 -9.58 3.75 5.56
C ILE A 128 -10.76 4.70 5.76
N SER A 129 -10.61 5.63 6.70
CA SER A 129 -11.60 6.69 6.95
C SER A 129 -11.14 8.06 6.44
N GLU A 130 -9.85 8.20 6.16
CA GLU A 130 -9.21 9.44 5.74
C GLU A 130 -9.52 9.76 4.27
N TYR A 131 -9.31 11.03 3.90
CA TYR A 131 -9.29 11.43 2.50
C TYR A 131 -8.10 10.79 1.79
N THR A 132 -8.34 10.28 0.58
CA THR A 132 -7.27 9.78 -0.27
C THR A 132 -6.96 10.77 -1.40
N LYS A 133 -5.74 10.68 -1.91
CA LYS A 133 -5.30 11.42 -3.08
C LYS A 133 -4.88 10.45 -4.18
N ILE A 134 -5.27 10.73 -5.42
CA ILE A 134 -4.94 9.89 -6.57
C ILE A 134 -3.58 10.31 -7.12
N GLU A 135 -2.70 9.33 -7.28
CA GLU A 135 -1.34 9.51 -7.80
C GLU A 135 -1.28 9.27 -9.30
N ASP A 136 -1.90 8.19 -9.74
CA ASP A 136 -1.85 7.72 -11.13
C ASP A 136 -3.12 6.97 -11.42
N PHE A 137 -3.67 7.18 -12.61
CA PHE A 137 -4.83 6.46 -13.10
C PHE A 137 -4.63 6.14 -14.57
N VAL A 138 -4.84 4.87 -14.92
CA VAL A 138 -4.83 4.40 -16.30
C VAL A 138 -5.96 3.40 -16.49
N ALA A 139 -6.81 3.67 -17.49
CA ALA A 139 -7.74 2.68 -18.00
C ALA A 139 -7.61 2.57 -19.52
N SER A 140 -7.62 1.35 -20.03
CA SER A 140 -7.71 1.07 -21.46
C SER A 140 -8.83 0.08 -21.76
N PHE A 141 -9.56 0.33 -22.84
CA PHE A 141 -10.81 -0.36 -23.14
C PHE A 141 -11.08 -0.43 -24.64
N GLU A 142 -11.82 -1.47 -25.03
CA GLU A 142 -12.28 -1.65 -26.41
C GLU A 142 -13.43 -0.70 -26.76
N LYS A 143 -13.79 -0.63 -28.05
CA LYS A 143 -14.96 0.13 -28.53
C LYS A 143 -16.26 -0.25 -27.80
N SER A 144 -16.41 -1.52 -27.41
CA SER A 144 -17.54 -2.06 -26.63
C SER A 144 -17.58 -1.55 -25.19
N GLY A 145 -16.49 -0.96 -24.70
CA GLY A 145 -16.28 -0.58 -23.31
C GLY A 145 -15.66 -1.68 -22.46
N ALA A 146 -15.42 -2.88 -23.01
CA ALA A 146 -14.75 -3.96 -22.29
C ALA A 146 -13.36 -3.51 -21.82
N ILE A 147 -13.15 -3.55 -20.51
CA ILE A 147 -11.91 -3.08 -19.88
C ILE A 147 -10.80 -4.09 -20.15
N LYS A 148 -9.69 -3.62 -20.72
CA LYS A 148 -8.45 -4.41 -20.90
C LYS A 148 -7.46 -4.15 -19.79
N GLU A 149 -7.37 -2.90 -19.37
CA GLU A 149 -6.53 -2.48 -18.27
C GLU A 149 -7.29 -1.45 -17.45
N LEU A 150 -7.26 -1.59 -16.14
CA LEU A 150 -7.67 -0.55 -15.23
C LEU A 150 -6.79 -0.68 -14.01
N ARG A 151 -5.95 0.33 -13.80
CA ARG A 151 -5.11 0.43 -12.61
C ARG A 151 -5.09 1.86 -12.13
N TYR A 152 -5.00 2.01 -10.82
CA TYR A 152 -4.77 3.32 -10.25
C TYR A 152 -4.04 3.20 -8.93
N LYS A 153 -3.39 4.29 -8.55
CA LYS A 153 -2.67 4.42 -7.30
C LYS A 153 -3.26 5.55 -6.51
N PHE A 154 -3.42 5.33 -5.22
CA PHE A 154 -3.83 6.39 -4.30
C PHE A 154 -3.02 6.33 -3.01
N LEU A 155 -2.97 7.45 -2.31
CA LEU A 155 -2.25 7.57 -1.04
C LEU A 155 -3.17 8.03 0.08
N THR A 156 -2.89 7.53 1.28
CA THR A 156 -3.29 8.16 2.54
C THR A 156 -2.06 8.75 3.20
N ASN A 157 -2.28 9.80 3.99
CA ASN A 157 -1.27 10.36 4.88
C ASN A 157 -1.97 10.59 6.23
N ASP A 158 -1.70 9.69 7.17
CA ASP A 158 -2.26 9.75 8.51
C ASP A 158 -1.14 9.80 9.57
N ASN A 159 -1.52 9.76 10.85
CA ASN A 159 -0.59 9.79 11.98
C ASN A 159 0.38 8.59 11.99
N LYS A 160 0.16 7.56 11.15
CA LYS A 160 1.00 6.35 11.02
C LYS A 160 1.91 6.41 9.79
N GLY A 161 1.89 7.53 9.06
CA GLY A 161 2.73 7.81 7.90
C GLY A 161 1.97 7.70 6.58
N ILE A 162 2.73 7.72 5.48
CA ILE A 162 2.17 7.66 4.14
C ILE A 162 2.05 6.20 3.69
N VAL A 163 0.88 5.85 3.16
CA VAL A 163 0.61 4.52 2.60
C VAL A 163 0.21 4.65 1.15
N LEU A 164 0.93 3.94 0.28
CA LEU A 164 0.61 3.81 -1.14
C LEU A 164 -0.25 2.56 -1.36
N TYR A 165 -1.35 2.73 -2.10
CA TYR A 165 -2.26 1.67 -2.49
C TYR A 165 -2.21 1.51 -4.00
N ASN A 166 -1.82 0.32 -4.48
CA ASN A 166 -1.82 -0.04 -5.89
C ASN A 166 -3.03 -0.90 -6.18
N VAL A 167 -3.98 -0.37 -6.93
CA VAL A 167 -5.23 -1.04 -7.31
C VAL A 167 -5.13 -1.50 -8.75
N ASN A 168 -5.29 -2.81 -8.98
CA ASN A 168 -5.26 -3.40 -10.31
C ASN A 168 -6.55 -4.18 -10.55
N PHE A 169 -7.27 -3.86 -11.60
CA PHE A 169 -8.47 -4.58 -12.01
C PHE A 169 -8.11 -5.84 -12.79
N SER A 170 -8.76 -6.95 -12.46
CA SER A 170 -8.71 -8.20 -13.19
C SER A 170 -10.02 -8.40 -13.95
N SER A 171 -10.01 -8.16 -15.25
CA SER A 171 -11.20 -8.29 -16.12
C SER A 171 -11.79 -9.70 -16.10
N ASN A 172 -10.94 -10.73 -16.13
CA ASN A 172 -11.36 -12.14 -16.09
C ASN A 172 -12.13 -12.51 -14.82
N LYS A 173 -11.80 -11.86 -13.69
CA LYS A 173 -12.39 -12.17 -12.38
C LYS A 173 -13.37 -11.09 -11.90
N ASN A 174 -13.53 -10.01 -12.66
CA ASN A 174 -14.30 -8.83 -12.31
C ASN A 174 -14.04 -8.32 -10.88
N GLN A 175 -12.76 -8.19 -10.52
CA GLN A 175 -12.34 -7.82 -9.17
C GLN A 175 -11.09 -6.95 -9.19
N TYR A 176 -10.94 -6.13 -8.15
CA TYR A 176 -9.73 -5.39 -7.86
C TYR A 176 -8.79 -6.21 -6.97
N ILE A 177 -7.52 -6.13 -7.30
CA ILE A 177 -6.38 -6.63 -6.53
C ILE A 177 -5.66 -5.41 -5.96
N ILE A 178 -5.61 -5.33 -4.64
CA ILE A 178 -5.04 -4.18 -3.93
C ILE A 178 -3.78 -4.61 -3.18
N ASN A 179 -2.66 -3.98 -3.54
CA ASN A 179 -1.38 -4.12 -2.86
C ASN A 179 -1.05 -2.83 -2.13
N THR A 180 -0.52 -2.93 -0.90
CA THR A 180 -0.24 -1.75 -0.07
C THR A 180 1.21 -1.71 0.35
N THR A 181 1.77 -0.51 0.45
CA THR A 181 3.16 -0.31 0.81
C THR A 181 3.30 0.94 1.66
N LYS A 182 4.05 0.83 2.77
CA LYS A 182 4.42 2.03 3.56
C LYS A 182 5.56 2.74 2.86
N VAL A 183 5.44 4.05 2.71
CA VAL A 183 6.48 4.90 2.13
C VAL A 183 6.86 5.96 3.16
N SER A 184 8.15 6.29 3.24
CA SER A 184 8.65 7.27 4.21
C SER A 184 8.21 8.68 3.85
N GLU A 185 8.28 9.02 2.57
CA GLU A 185 7.99 10.34 2.05
C GLU A 185 7.34 10.23 0.68
N TRP A 186 6.58 11.26 0.33
CA TRP A 186 5.98 11.41 -0.99
C TRP A 186 5.97 12.89 -1.37
N VAL A 187 7.03 13.34 -2.04
CA VAL A 187 7.34 14.77 -2.25
C VAL A 187 6.18 15.55 -2.88
N GLN A 188 5.45 14.91 -3.80
CA GLN A 188 4.33 15.54 -4.51
C GLN A 188 2.97 15.39 -3.82
N TYR A 189 2.86 14.76 -2.64
CA TYR A 189 1.58 14.46 -1.97
C TYR A 189 0.65 15.67 -1.87
N ASN A 190 1.20 16.85 -1.54
CA ASN A 190 0.41 18.06 -1.39
C ASN A 190 -0.21 18.55 -2.70
N ARG A 191 0.42 18.24 -3.84
CA ARG A 191 -0.02 18.63 -5.19
C ARG A 191 -0.95 17.61 -5.86
N LEU A 192 -1.20 16.47 -5.22
CA LEU A 192 -2.06 15.44 -5.79
C LEU A 192 -3.55 15.80 -5.69
N ILE A 193 -4.29 15.40 -6.72
CA ILE A 193 -5.74 15.48 -6.82
C ILE A 193 -6.41 14.67 -5.71
N THR A 194 -7.44 15.24 -5.09
CA THR A 194 -8.24 14.50 -4.11
C THR A 194 -9.15 13.49 -4.81
N GLU A 195 -9.56 12.42 -4.11
CA GLU A 195 -10.51 11.45 -4.64
C GLU A 195 -11.81 12.11 -5.14
N GLU A 196 -12.31 13.12 -4.42
CA GLU A 196 -13.52 13.87 -4.79
C GLU A 196 -13.34 14.63 -6.11
N GLN A 197 -12.24 15.38 -6.24
CA GLN A 197 -11.91 16.11 -7.47
C GLN A 197 -11.72 15.15 -8.65
N PHE A 198 -11.06 14.01 -8.40
CA PHE A 198 -10.81 12.99 -9.40
C PHE A 198 -12.10 12.37 -9.93
N PHE A 199 -13.00 11.92 -9.05
CA PHE A 199 -14.27 11.33 -9.47
C PHE A 199 -15.20 12.35 -10.10
N TYR A 200 -15.22 13.60 -9.60
CA TYR A 200 -15.94 14.69 -10.26
C TYR A 200 -15.47 14.91 -11.71
N ALA A 201 -14.15 14.98 -11.93
CA ALA A 201 -13.60 15.13 -13.27
C ALA A 201 -13.98 13.94 -14.16
N LEU A 202 -13.85 12.71 -13.64
CA LEU A 202 -14.16 11.51 -14.39
C LEU A 202 -15.64 11.41 -14.78
N ASP A 203 -16.55 11.74 -13.85
CA ASP A 203 -17.99 11.76 -14.10
C ASP A 203 -18.39 12.86 -15.10
N SER A 204 -17.63 13.97 -15.14
CA SER A 204 -17.81 15.05 -16.13
C SER A 204 -17.35 14.65 -17.54
N LEU A 205 -16.55 13.58 -17.66
CA LEU A 205 -16.05 13.07 -18.94
C LEU A 205 -16.97 11.94 -19.45
N ASP A 206 -17.91 12.26 -20.35
CA ASP A 206 -18.68 11.21 -21.04
C ASP A 206 -17.76 10.43 -22.00
N LEU A 207 -17.18 9.34 -21.50
CA LEU A 207 -16.24 8.51 -22.25
C LEU A 207 -16.85 7.90 -23.52
N LYS A 208 -18.18 7.78 -23.63
CA LYS A 208 -18.80 7.29 -24.88
C LYS A 208 -18.70 8.35 -25.97
N GLN A 209 -18.92 9.62 -25.63
CA GLN A 209 -18.93 10.75 -26.56
C GLN A 209 -17.54 11.32 -26.85
N LEU A 210 -16.63 11.24 -25.87
CA LEU A 210 -15.33 11.91 -25.94
C LEU A 210 -14.26 11.16 -26.72
N LYS A 211 -14.54 9.91 -27.13
CA LYS A 211 -13.66 9.13 -28.02
C LYS A 211 -13.28 9.94 -29.27
N PRO A 212 -12.06 9.76 -29.79
CA PRO A 212 -11.71 10.28 -31.11
C PRO A 212 -12.72 9.86 -32.18
N LYS A 213 -12.93 10.72 -33.18
CA LYS A 213 -13.84 10.42 -34.31
C LYS A 213 -13.32 9.28 -35.19
N VAL A 214 -12.00 9.13 -35.28
CA VAL A 214 -11.35 8.00 -35.94
C VAL A 214 -11.54 6.77 -35.06
N GLU A 215 -11.90 5.64 -35.69
CA GLU A 215 -12.05 4.39 -34.95
C GLU A 215 -10.69 3.78 -34.62
N TYR A 216 -10.50 3.46 -33.33
CA TYR A 216 -9.33 2.76 -32.83
C TYR A 216 -9.71 1.41 -32.22
N PRO A 217 -8.82 0.41 -32.27
CA PRO A 217 -9.03 -0.87 -31.61
C PRO A 217 -9.08 -0.76 -30.08
N LEU A 218 -8.38 0.22 -29.52
CA LEU A 218 -8.30 0.47 -28.08
C LEU A 218 -8.34 1.97 -27.81
N TYR A 219 -9.03 2.36 -26.75
CA TYR A 219 -9.04 3.72 -26.22
C TYR A 219 -8.41 3.71 -24.84
N SER A 220 -7.79 4.82 -24.45
CA SER A 220 -7.16 4.97 -23.15
C SER A 220 -7.57 6.28 -22.51
N ILE A 221 -7.72 6.25 -21.18
CA ILE A 221 -7.77 7.43 -20.32
C ILE A 221 -6.61 7.36 -19.32
N ARG A 222 -5.93 8.49 -19.12
CA ARG A 222 -4.84 8.63 -18.15
C ARG A 222 -4.96 9.90 -17.34
N CYS A 223 -4.54 9.89 -16.09
CA CYS A 223 -4.37 11.07 -15.25
C CYS A 223 -3.15 10.85 -14.34
N SER A 224 -2.23 11.81 -14.29
CA SER A 224 -1.00 11.69 -13.51
C SER A 224 -1.10 12.31 -12.12
N GLY A 225 -2.30 12.47 -11.55
CA GLY A 225 -2.57 12.93 -10.17
C GLY A 225 -2.09 14.34 -9.77
N ASP A 226 -0.96 14.77 -10.28
CA ASP A 226 -0.21 15.98 -9.94
C ASP A 226 -0.81 17.21 -10.61
N TYR A 227 -0.88 18.27 -9.82
CA TYR A 227 -1.24 19.60 -10.29
C TYR A 227 -0.07 20.20 -11.09
N THR A 228 -0.29 20.46 -12.38
CA THR A 228 0.76 20.92 -13.29
C THR A 228 0.27 22.09 -14.15
N SER A 229 1.23 22.87 -14.68
CA SER A 229 0.96 23.90 -15.68
C SER A 229 0.97 23.26 -17.07
N TRP A 230 -0.19 23.25 -17.74
CA TRP A 230 -0.36 22.69 -19.08
C TRP A 230 -0.18 23.78 -20.15
N ASN A 231 0.74 23.56 -21.09
CA ASN A 231 1.11 24.53 -22.12
C ASN A 231 1.23 23.94 -23.54
N ALA A 232 0.69 22.74 -23.78
CA ALA A 232 0.76 22.12 -25.10
C ALA A 232 -0.12 22.91 -26.10
N GLN A 233 0.53 23.72 -26.93
CA GLN A 233 -0.11 24.45 -28.02
C GLN A 233 -0.45 23.50 -29.18
N ASP A 234 -1.41 23.90 -30.02
CA ASP A 234 -1.87 23.16 -31.20
C ASP A 234 -2.48 21.77 -30.90
N SER A 235 -2.74 21.46 -29.63
CA SER A 235 -3.46 20.26 -29.21
C SER A 235 -4.93 20.55 -28.86
N ASN A 236 -5.77 19.50 -28.88
CA ASN A 236 -7.17 19.62 -28.47
C ASN A 236 -7.28 19.67 -26.95
N ASN A 237 -7.29 20.88 -26.40
CA ASN A 237 -7.35 21.16 -24.97
C ASN A 237 -8.76 21.61 -24.57
N PHE A 238 -9.22 21.10 -23.43
CA PHE A 238 -10.53 21.43 -22.86
C PHE A 238 -10.41 21.70 -21.37
N LEU A 239 -11.19 22.66 -20.86
CA LEU A 239 -11.34 22.95 -19.44
C LEU A 239 -12.58 22.24 -18.90
N ILE A 240 -12.43 21.52 -17.79
CA ILE A 240 -13.54 20.93 -17.03
C ILE A 240 -14.11 21.99 -16.10
N SER A 241 -15.42 22.23 -16.19
CA SER A 241 -16.14 23.20 -15.34
C SER A 241 -17.55 22.70 -15.02
N ASP A 242 -18.22 23.36 -14.07
CA ASP A 242 -19.62 23.06 -13.72
C ASP A 242 -20.60 23.28 -14.88
N LYS A 243 -20.21 24.07 -15.88
CA LYS A 243 -21.00 24.31 -17.11
C LYS A 243 -20.70 23.30 -18.21
N GLY A 244 -19.84 22.31 -17.95
CA GLY A 244 -19.37 21.32 -18.91
C GLY A 244 -17.95 21.59 -19.41
N LEU A 245 -17.65 21.07 -20.60
CA LEU A 245 -16.33 21.09 -21.22
C LEU A 245 -16.18 22.29 -22.16
N ASN A 246 -15.28 23.22 -21.84
CA ASN A 246 -15.00 24.38 -22.67
C ASN A 246 -13.71 24.15 -23.46
N LYS A 247 -13.73 24.34 -24.79
CA LYS A 247 -12.51 24.25 -25.60
C LYS A 247 -11.57 25.41 -25.27
N LEU A 248 -10.28 25.12 -25.12
CA LEU A 248 -9.22 26.12 -24.92
C LEU A 248 -8.52 26.39 -26.25
N ASN A 249 -8.24 27.67 -26.51
CA ASN A 249 -7.41 28.11 -27.62
C ASN A 249 -5.95 28.27 -27.14
N ASN A 250 -5.00 28.44 -28.09
CA ASN A 250 -3.59 28.62 -27.74
C ASN A 250 -3.35 29.86 -26.87
N GLU A 251 -4.17 30.90 -26.99
CA GLU A 251 -4.11 32.14 -26.21
C GLU A 251 -4.53 31.95 -24.75
N ASP A 252 -5.33 30.92 -24.45
CA ASP A 252 -5.78 30.60 -23.09
C ASP A 252 -4.72 29.83 -22.29
N LEU A 253 -3.64 29.39 -22.94
CA LEU A 253 -2.55 28.62 -22.34
C LEU A 253 -1.40 29.53 -21.88
N PRO A 254 -0.71 29.21 -20.77
CA PRO A 254 -0.83 27.98 -19.99
C PRO A 254 -1.98 28.00 -18.98
N VAL A 255 -2.57 26.82 -18.72
CA VAL A 255 -3.58 26.61 -17.67
C VAL A 255 -3.04 25.63 -16.64
N SER A 256 -3.18 25.96 -15.35
CA SER A 256 -2.76 25.06 -14.28
C SER A 256 -3.93 24.23 -13.74
N GLY A 257 -3.73 22.92 -13.65
CA GLY A 257 -4.79 21.98 -13.28
C GLY A 257 -4.33 20.53 -13.24
N TYR A 258 -5.28 19.65 -12.95
CA TYR A 258 -5.12 18.22 -13.09
C TYR A 258 -5.51 17.80 -14.50
N THR A 259 -4.61 17.12 -15.19
CA THR A 259 -4.81 16.79 -16.60
C THR A 259 -5.26 15.34 -16.76
N PHE A 260 -6.31 15.16 -17.56
CA PHE A 260 -6.80 13.88 -18.03
C PHE A 260 -6.57 13.79 -19.53
N TRP A 261 -5.92 12.73 -19.99
CA TRP A 261 -5.70 12.47 -21.40
C TRP A 261 -6.62 11.37 -21.86
N ILE A 262 -7.37 11.63 -22.94
CA ILE A 262 -8.13 10.61 -23.66
C ILE A 262 -7.56 10.50 -25.07
N TYR A 263 -7.23 9.29 -25.49
CA TYR A 263 -6.66 9.05 -26.81
C TYR A 263 -7.02 7.67 -27.35
N GLY A 264 -7.01 7.57 -28.67
CA GLY A 264 -7.09 6.30 -29.38
C GLY A 264 -5.71 5.64 -29.42
N ASN A 265 -5.64 4.33 -29.57
CA ASN A 265 -4.37 3.64 -29.71
C ASN A 265 -4.33 2.90 -31.04
N LYS A 266 -3.31 3.19 -31.86
CA LYS A 266 -2.99 2.40 -33.06
C LYS A 266 -2.21 1.17 -32.65
N ARG A 267 -2.50 0.02 -33.26
CA ARG A 267 -1.66 -1.17 -33.09
C ARG A 267 -0.32 -0.93 -33.77
N THR A 268 0.77 -1.07 -33.03
CA THR A 268 2.14 -1.04 -33.53
C THR A 268 2.73 -2.44 -33.68
N SER A 269 2.16 -3.44 -33.00
CA SER A 269 2.43 -4.87 -33.22
C SER A 269 1.23 -5.73 -32.78
N LYS A 270 1.36 -7.06 -32.80
CA LYS A 270 0.34 -7.98 -32.24
C LYS A 270 0.04 -7.72 -30.75
N THR A 271 0.99 -7.16 -30.00
CA THR A 271 0.91 -6.97 -28.54
C THR A 271 1.13 -5.54 -28.09
N THR A 272 1.47 -4.62 -29.00
CA THR A 272 1.80 -3.23 -28.65
C THR A 272 0.90 -2.24 -29.39
N SER A 273 0.64 -1.12 -28.74
CA SER A 273 -0.10 -0.01 -29.31
C SER A 273 0.48 1.33 -28.88
N SER A 274 0.47 2.31 -29.79
CA SER A 274 0.88 3.69 -29.51
C SER A 274 -0.34 4.60 -29.46
N GLY A 275 -0.30 5.62 -28.60
CA GLY A 275 -1.34 6.64 -28.58
C GLY A 275 -1.37 7.43 -29.88
N ASP A 276 -2.58 7.77 -30.31
CA ASP A 276 -2.88 8.56 -31.49
C ASP A 276 -4.14 9.40 -31.21
N SER A 277 -4.18 10.63 -31.73
CA SER A 277 -5.26 11.60 -31.46
C SER A 277 -5.48 11.90 -29.95
N TYR A 278 -4.65 12.77 -29.40
CA TYR A 278 -4.71 13.18 -28.00
C TYR A 278 -5.72 14.32 -27.77
N LYS A 279 -6.60 14.15 -26.78
CA LYS A 279 -7.38 15.23 -26.18
C LYS A 279 -7.01 15.35 -24.71
N SER A 280 -6.76 16.57 -24.26
CA SER A 280 -6.43 16.89 -22.88
C SER A 280 -7.60 17.62 -22.23
N TYR A 281 -7.99 17.17 -21.04
CA TYR A 281 -9.05 17.76 -20.23
C TYR A 281 -8.45 18.19 -18.90
N ILE A 282 -8.49 19.50 -18.63
CA ILE A 282 -7.83 20.12 -17.49
C ILE A 282 -8.90 20.48 -16.46
N LEU A 283 -8.80 19.90 -15.27
CA LEU A 283 -9.57 20.31 -14.09
C LEU A 283 -8.76 21.38 -13.32
N PRO A 284 -9.17 22.65 -13.31
CA PRO A 284 -8.54 23.66 -12.47
C PRO A 284 -8.83 23.41 -10.98
N ILE A 285 -7.99 23.94 -10.08
CA ILE A 285 -8.33 23.95 -8.65
C ILE A 285 -9.58 24.81 -8.47
N ARG A 286 -10.65 24.21 -7.95
CA ARG A 286 -11.81 24.96 -7.46
C ARG A 286 -11.35 25.85 -6.32
N LYS A 287 -11.53 27.17 -6.47
CA LYS A 287 -11.38 28.14 -5.39
C LYS A 287 -12.54 27.98 -4.40
#